data_AF-A0A964NS11-F1
#
_entry.id   AF-A0A964NS11-F1
#
_cell.length_a   1.000
_cell.length_b   1.000
_cell.length_c   1.000
_cell.angle_alpha   90.00
_cell.angle_beta   90.00
_cell.angle_gamma   90.00
#
_symmetry.space_group_name_H-M   'P 1'
#
loop_
_entity.id
_entity.type
_entity.pdbx_description
1 polymer ?
#
loop_
_entity_poly.entity_id
_entity_poly.type
_entity_poly.pdbx_seq_one_letter_code
_entity_poly.pdbx_strand_id
1 'polypeptide(L)'
;MEGLGASLREARLRRNLSLDDAEQATKVRGAFLEALEQERWDLLPARAYAQGLLAVYARTLGLDPAPLITLMPPDEPYSMALPAAESHRSRGLPIDALPVRVIVMAFLFIVLIAAGAFLLRSVLADGVPFFGSGSPEAPPEPSTATRAPAIAVVTPTVAAGPGATPPATPVGVAPAASPSAATATLVPATPTTTGSPASTATAATPTATPSVTTAPALAGQLWPQAVELLQAAGITAVRREQVSDTIPQEQVISQTPAAGQPLGPDRTITVVVSLGRQGISVPDVVGRPEAEGRTLITQAGLTPGRFANFQGRSDVPDAVLRSVCVGCVLSTSPGAGSQQPQGATVFLAVRKE
;
A
#
# COMPACT_ATOMS: atom_id res chain seq x y z
N MET A 1 30.23 19.35 -22.25
CA MET A 1 28.83 19.52 -21.82
C MET A 1 28.69 18.77 -20.51
N GLU A 2 28.05 19.36 -19.52
CA GLU A 2 27.74 18.66 -18.27
C GLU A 2 26.54 17.73 -18.51
N GLY A 3 26.50 16.60 -17.80
CA GLY A 3 25.41 15.65 -17.90
C GLY A 3 24.10 16.21 -17.34
N LEU A 4 22.98 15.66 -17.79
CA LEU A 4 21.66 15.87 -17.21
C LEU A 4 21.67 15.57 -15.71
N GLY A 5 22.28 14.45 -15.31
CA GLY A 5 22.36 14.03 -13.92
C GLY A 5 23.23 14.95 -13.08
N ALA A 6 24.34 15.44 -13.66
CA ALA A 6 25.19 16.45 -13.04
C ALA A 6 24.44 17.77 -12.81
N SER A 7 23.67 18.23 -13.81
CA SER A 7 22.87 19.47 -13.70
C SER A 7 21.78 19.38 -12.62
N LEU A 8 21.08 18.24 -12.51
CA LEU A 8 20.12 17.98 -11.42
C LEU A 8 20.81 18.01 -10.05
N ARG A 9 21.91 17.26 -9.90
CA ARG A 9 22.67 17.18 -8.65
C ARG A 9 23.20 18.53 -8.20
N GLU A 10 23.76 19.30 -9.13
CA GLU A 10 24.34 20.61 -8.88
C GLU A 10 23.25 21.64 -8.53
N ALA A 11 22.08 21.58 -9.19
CA ALA A 11 20.92 22.38 -8.80
C ALA A 11 20.31 21.99 -7.44
N ARG A 12 20.33 20.69 -7.05
CA ARG A 12 19.94 20.25 -5.70
C ARG A 12 20.90 20.78 -4.64
N LEU A 13 22.20 20.63 -4.87
CA LEU A 13 23.25 21.08 -3.95
C LEU A 13 23.27 22.61 -3.81
N ARG A 14 23.05 23.37 -4.89
CA ARG A 14 22.87 24.84 -4.85
C ARG A 14 21.67 25.29 -3.99
N ARG A 15 20.73 24.40 -3.67
CA ARG A 15 19.58 24.65 -2.78
C ARG A 15 19.77 24.06 -1.36
N ASN A 16 20.94 23.49 -1.07
CA ASN A 16 21.28 22.79 0.19
C ASN A 16 20.32 21.62 0.56
N LEU A 17 19.73 20.96 -0.44
CA LEU A 17 18.82 19.83 -0.21
C LEU A 17 19.57 18.49 -0.22
N SER A 18 19.28 17.61 0.74
CA SER A 18 19.66 16.20 0.65
C SER A 18 18.78 15.43 -0.36
N LEU A 19 19.12 14.18 -0.66
CA LEU A 19 18.24 13.31 -1.45
C LEU A 19 16.95 12.96 -0.69
N ASP A 20 17.00 12.89 0.65
CA ASP A 20 15.84 12.61 1.50
C ASP A 20 14.87 13.80 1.54
N ASP A 21 15.40 15.04 1.58
CA ASP A 21 14.60 16.26 1.44
C ASP A 21 13.95 16.34 0.04
N ALA A 22 14.69 15.95 -0.99
CA ALA A 22 14.19 15.90 -2.35
C ALA A 22 13.10 14.84 -2.55
N GLU A 23 13.23 13.65 -1.94
CA GLU A 23 12.16 12.64 -1.87
C GLU A 23 10.93 13.19 -1.14
N GLN A 24 11.13 13.84 0.02
CA GLN A 24 10.03 14.44 0.77
C GLN A 24 9.32 15.56 0.01
N ALA A 25 10.04 16.37 -0.77
CA ALA A 25 9.47 17.46 -1.56
C ALA A 25 8.77 16.99 -2.85
N THR A 26 9.35 16.01 -3.56
CA THR A 26 8.83 15.51 -4.84
C THR A 26 7.81 14.36 -4.70
N LYS A 27 7.83 13.65 -3.57
CA LYS A 27 7.22 12.32 -3.37
C LYS A 27 7.73 11.24 -4.35
N VAL A 28 8.90 11.45 -4.94
CA VAL A 28 9.63 10.47 -5.76
C VAL A 28 10.68 9.80 -4.90
N ARG A 29 10.71 8.46 -4.90
CA ARG A 29 11.67 7.66 -4.11
C ARG A 29 13.11 8.08 -4.39
N GLY A 30 13.92 8.28 -3.35
CA GLY A 30 15.29 8.78 -3.42
C GLY A 30 16.18 7.94 -4.33
N ALA A 31 15.97 6.62 -4.40
CA ALA A 31 16.66 5.73 -5.33
C ALA A 31 16.43 6.07 -6.83
N PHE A 32 15.28 6.65 -7.20
CA PHE A 32 15.03 7.15 -8.56
C PHE A 32 15.62 8.55 -8.77
N LEU A 33 15.66 9.40 -7.73
CA LEU A 33 16.33 10.70 -7.79
C LEU A 33 17.85 10.53 -7.93
N GLU A 34 18.43 9.59 -7.17
CA GLU A 34 19.82 9.15 -7.30
C GLU A 34 20.09 8.56 -8.70
N ALA A 35 19.22 7.69 -9.22
CA ALA A 35 19.37 7.15 -10.56
C ALA A 35 19.30 8.22 -11.67
N LEU A 36 18.48 9.27 -11.50
CA LEU A 36 18.48 10.44 -12.40
C LEU A 36 19.78 11.26 -12.29
N GLU A 37 20.28 11.50 -11.07
CA GLU A 37 21.56 12.21 -10.84
C GLU A 37 22.80 11.43 -11.32
N GLN A 38 22.72 10.10 -11.37
CA GLN A 38 23.78 9.22 -11.85
C GLN A 38 23.60 8.78 -13.31
N GLU A 39 22.56 9.25 -14.01
CA GLU A 39 22.21 8.85 -15.38
C GLU A 39 22.06 7.33 -15.56
N ARG A 40 21.55 6.64 -14.53
CA ARG A 40 21.39 5.19 -14.48
C ARG A 40 20.00 4.77 -14.94
N TRP A 41 19.78 4.90 -16.25
CA TRP A 41 18.51 4.63 -16.92
C TRP A 41 17.96 3.22 -16.64
N ASP A 42 18.82 2.21 -16.46
CA ASP A 42 18.42 0.81 -16.15
C ASP A 42 17.70 0.63 -14.80
N LEU A 43 17.80 1.59 -13.88
CA LEU A 43 17.09 1.58 -12.60
C LEU A 43 15.77 2.34 -12.63
N LEU A 44 15.47 3.05 -13.71
CA LEU A 44 14.25 3.84 -13.83
C LEU A 44 13.10 2.98 -14.39
N PRO A 45 11.84 3.27 -14.01
CA PRO A 45 10.68 2.71 -14.68
C PRO A 45 10.60 3.19 -16.14
N ALA A 46 9.73 2.55 -16.95
CA ALA A 46 9.55 2.84 -18.38
C ALA A 46 9.55 4.33 -18.73
N ARG A 47 10.19 4.70 -19.86
CA ARG A 47 10.53 6.09 -20.26
C ARG A 47 9.46 7.13 -20.00
N ALA A 48 8.21 6.89 -20.42
CA ALA A 48 7.12 7.86 -20.23
C ALA A 48 6.91 8.24 -18.75
N TYR A 49 7.12 7.29 -17.82
CA TYR A 49 7.09 7.52 -16.39
C TYR A 49 8.38 8.20 -15.89
N ALA A 50 9.56 7.77 -16.37
CA ALA A 50 10.84 8.42 -16.04
C ALA A 50 10.89 9.89 -16.47
N GLN A 51 10.30 10.24 -17.62
CA GLN A 51 10.09 11.61 -18.07
C GLN A 51 9.20 12.40 -17.10
N GLY A 52 8.13 11.77 -16.58
CA GLY A 52 7.30 12.36 -15.52
C GLY A 52 8.09 12.65 -14.24
N LEU A 53 8.90 11.69 -13.76
CA LEU A 53 9.75 11.85 -12.58
C LEU A 53 10.78 12.97 -12.77
N LEU A 54 11.50 12.96 -13.88
CA LEU A 54 12.44 14.01 -14.27
C LEU A 54 11.75 15.38 -14.31
N ALA A 55 10.56 15.46 -14.90
CA ALA A 55 9.82 16.71 -15.02
C ALA A 55 9.35 17.24 -13.65
N VAL A 56 8.93 16.38 -12.73
CA VAL A 56 8.63 16.77 -11.35
C VAL A 56 9.90 17.27 -10.66
N TYR A 57 10.99 16.50 -10.71
CA TYR A 57 12.21 16.82 -9.98
C TYR A 57 12.85 18.13 -10.47
N ALA A 58 13.03 18.28 -11.79
CA ALA A 58 13.55 19.51 -12.39
C ALA A 58 12.78 20.76 -11.94
N ARG A 59 11.44 20.71 -11.96
CA ARG A 59 10.60 21.83 -11.51
C ARG A 59 10.77 22.14 -10.02
N THR A 60 10.90 21.14 -9.14
CA THR A 60 11.20 21.40 -7.71
C THR A 60 12.58 22.01 -7.48
N LEU A 61 13.55 21.73 -8.36
CA LEU A 61 14.88 22.35 -8.33
C LEU A 61 14.92 23.73 -9.00
N GLY A 62 13.84 24.18 -9.64
CA GLY A 62 13.77 25.42 -10.41
C GLY A 62 14.46 25.36 -11.77
N LEU A 63 14.60 24.17 -12.36
CA LEU A 63 15.08 23.95 -13.71
C LEU A 63 13.92 23.77 -14.70
N ASP A 64 14.13 24.15 -15.96
CA ASP A 64 13.21 23.83 -17.05
C ASP A 64 13.31 22.32 -17.39
N PRO A 65 12.20 21.55 -17.30
CA PRO A 65 12.21 20.14 -17.66
C PRO A 65 12.32 19.87 -19.17
N ALA A 66 11.96 20.82 -20.04
CA ALA A 66 11.93 20.60 -21.48
C ALA A 66 13.30 20.20 -22.09
N PRO A 67 14.40 20.97 -21.90
CA PRO A 67 15.71 20.57 -22.41
C PRO A 67 16.24 19.28 -21.77
N LEU A 68 15.91 19.03 -20.49
CA LEU A 68 16.34 17.82 -19.78
C LEU A 68 15.63 16.57 -20.34
N ILE A 69 14.33 16.62 -20.65
CA ILE A 69 13.62 15.52 -21.29
C ILE A 69 14.19 15.23 -22.69
N THR A 70 14.63 16.25 -23.43
CA THR A 70 15.27 16.09 -24.74
C THR A 70 16.64 15.39 -24.66
N LEU A 71 17.36 15.54 -23.55
CA LEU A 71 18.66 14.88 -23.32
C LEU A 71 18.53 13.40 -22.85
N MET A 72 17.32 12.92 -22.56
CA MET A 72 17.11 11.54 -22.12
C MET A 72 17.30 10.56 -23.30
N PRO A 73 18.25 9.59 -23.24
CA PRO A 73 18.54 8.67 -24.35
C PRO A 73 17.27 7.92 -24.76
N PRO A 74 17.01 7.69 -26.06
CA PRO A 74 15.74 7.11 -26.54
C PRO A 74 15.46 5.74 -25.91
N ASP A 75 14.19 5.29 -25.96
CA ASP A 75 13.91 3.87 -25.73
C ASP A 75 14.65 3.05 -26.79
N GLU A 76 15.56 2.18 -26.35
CA GLU A 76 16.08 1.12 -27.22
C GLU A 76 14.88 0.30 -27.72
N PRO A 77 14.65 0.18 -29.04
CA PRO A 77 13.52 -0.57 -29.57
C PRO A 77 13.72 -2.04 -29.19
N TYR A 78 12.91 -2.53 -28.25
CA TYR A 78 13.07 -3.82 -27.55
C TYR A 78 13.52 -4.94 -28.51
N SER A 79 14.84 -5.15 -28.58
CA SER A 79 15.39 -6.07 -29.55
C SER A 79 15.07 -7.49 -29.11
N MET A 80 14.60 -8.34 -30.03
CA MET A 80 14.24 -9.73 -29.69
C MET A 80 15.46 -10.62 -29.36
N ALA A 81 16.66 -10.05 -29.32
CA ALA A 81 17.75 -10.58 -28.52
C ALA A 81 17.48 -10.31 -27.04
N LEU A 82 16.66 -11.16 -26.42
CA LEU A 82 16.68 -11.33 -24.97
C LEU A 82 18.13 -11.59 -24.54
N PRO A 83 18.79 -10.74 -23.74
CA PRO A 83 19.81 -11.27 -22.86
C PRO A 83 19.10 -12.35 -22.03
N ALA A 84 19.69 -13.54 -21.92
CA ALA A 84 19.17 -14.56 -21.01
C ALA A 84 18.96 -13.90 -19.65
N ALA A 85 17.88 -14.27 -18.93
CA ALA A 85 17.46 -13.61 -17.70
C ALA A 85 18.44 -13.88 -16.54
N GLU A 86 19.62 -13.27 -16.65
CA GLU A 86 20.64 -13.11 -15.63
C GLU A 86 19.97 -12.33 -14.51
N SER A 87 19.38 -13.09 -13.58
CA SER A 87 18.72 -12.53 -12.41
C SER A 87 19.62 -11.47 -11.82
N HIS A 88 19.11 -10.25 -11.61
CA HIS A 88 19.75 -9.26 -10.75
C HIS A 88 19.64 -9.74 -9.29
N ARG A 89 20.31 -10.87 -9.04
CA ARG A 89 20.61 -11.48 -7.77
C ARG A 89 21.41 -10.41 -7.04
N SER A 90 20.80 -9.88 -5.99
CA SER A 90 21.34 -8.83 -5.14
C SER A 90 22.85 -8.98 -4.96
N ARG A 91 23.63 -7.94 -5.28
CA ARG A 91 25.06 -7.85 -4.94
C ARG A 91 25.24 -7.72 -3.42
N GLY A 92 24.92 -8.79 -2.69
CA GLY A 92 25.73 -9.15 -1.54
C GLY A 92 27.14 -9.51 -2.04
N LEU A 93 28.15 -9.32 -1.20
CA LEU A 93 29.50 -9.77 -1.52
C LEU A 93 29.50 -11.30 -1.68
N PRO A 94 30.14 -11.87 -2.71
CA PRO A 94 30.24 -13.31 -2.87
C PRO A 94 31.25 -13.89 -1.86
N ILE A 95 30.75 -14.25 -0.67
CA ILE A 95 31.57 -14.81 0.41
C ILE A 95 32.08 -16.21 0.03
N ASP A 96 31.32 -16.97 -0.75
CA ASP A 96 31.56 -18.38 -1.09
C ASP A 96 32.72 -18.65 -2.09
N ALA A 97 33.49 -17.62 -2.47
CA ALA A 97 34.56 -17.73 -3.47
C ALA A 97 35.93 -17.18 -3.02
N LEU A 98 36.06 -16.71 -1.78
CA LEU A 98 37.37 -16.30 -1.25
C LEU A 98 38.20 -17.55 -0.88
N PRO A 99 39.34 -17.83 -1.53
CA PRO A 99 40.15 -18.98 -1.16
C PRO A 99 40.65 -18.82 0.27
N VAL A 100 40.68 -19.91 1.06
CA VAL A 100 40.94 -19.89 2.51
C VAL A 100 42.17 -19.05 2.90
N ARG A 101 43.21 -19.02 2.06
CA ARG A 101 44.41 -18.18 2.23
C ARG A 101 44.09 -16.68 2.37
N VAL A 102 43.11 -16.14 1.63
CA VAL A 102 42.68 -14.73 1.71
C VAL A 102 41.93 -14.46 3.01
N ILE A 103 41.08 -15.40 3.46
CA ILE A 103 40.39 -15.28 4.76
C ILE A 103 41.41 -15.28 5.91
N VAL A 104 42.41 -16.18 5.86
CA VAL A 104 43.52 -16.23 6.84
C VAL A 104 44.36 -14.95 6.80
N MET A 105 44.69 -14.42 5.61
CA MET A 105 45.44 -13.15 5.49
C MET A 105 44.63 -11.95 5.99
N ALA A 106 43.33 -11.88 5.71
CA ALA A 106 42.46 -10.84 6.23
C ALA A 106 42.34 -10.92 7.77
N PHE A 107 42.21 -12.12 8.33
CA PHE A 107 42.20 -12.32 9.78
C PHE A 107 43.53 -11.91 10.43
N LEU A 108 44.68 -12.32 9.86
CA LEU A 108 46.00 -11.90 10.32
C LEU A 108 46.19 -10.37 10.24
N PHE A 109 45.69 -9.73 9.18
CA PHE A 109 45.74 -8.28 9.02
C PHE A 109 44.88 -7.56 10.07
N ILE A 110 43.68 -8.05 10.37
CA ILE A 110 42.81 -7.53 11.44
C ILE A 110 43.48 -7.73 12.82
N VAL A 111 44.07 -8.89 13.09
CA VAL A 111 44.82 -9.15 14.32
C VAL A 111 46.03 -8.22 14.46
N LEU A 112 46.76 -7.95 13.36
CA LEU A 112 47.91 -7.05 13.37
C LEU A 112 47.49 -5.59 13.58
N ILE A 113 46.36 -5.14 12.99
CA ILE A 113 45.75 -3.83 13.28
C ILE A 113 45.31 -3.76 14.76
N ALA A 114 44.68 -4.80 15.29
CA ALA A 114 44.24 -4.83 16.69
C ALA A 114 45.44 -4.80 17.65
N ALA A 115 46.51 -5.56 17.37
CA ALA A 115 47.75 -5.53 18.15
C ALA A 115 48.47 -4.17 18.04
N GLY A 116 48.51 -3.56 16.86
CA GLY A 116 49.06 -2.23 16.65
C GLY A 116 48.27 -1.13 17.37
N ALA A 117 46.94 -1.21 17.36
CA ALA A 117 46.06 -0.32 18.11
C ALA A 117 46.19 -0.53 19.63
N PHE A 118 46.39 -1.77 20.08
CA PHE A 118 46.65 -2.09 21.49
C PHE A 118 48.01 -1.53 21.95
N LEU A 119 49.08 -1.71 21.16
CA LEU A 119 50.40 -1.13 21.42
C LEU A 119 50.41 0.40 21.38
N LEU A 120 49.70 1.00 20.42
CA LEU A 120 49.53 2.45 20.38
C LEU A 120 48.75 2.95 21.61
N ARG A 121 47.70 2.22 22.03
CA ARG A 121 46.95 2.51 23.25
C ARG A 121 47.81 2.35 24.50
N SER A 122 48.67 1.33 24.61
CA SER A 122 49.55 1.19 25.78
C SER A 122 50.57 2.34 25.82
N VAL A 123 51.23 2.67 24.70
CA VAL A 123 52.14 3.83 24.63
C VAL A 123 51.46 5.18 24.90
N LEU A 124 50.14 5.30 24.71
CA LEU A 124 49.36 6.49 25.07
C LEU A 124 48.77 6.47 26.50
N ALA A 125 48.74 5.30 27.15
CA ALA A 125 48.23 5.12 28.51
C ALA A 125 49.37 5.09 29.55
N ASP A 126 50.49 4.44 29.19
CA ASP A 126 51.78 4.50 29.87
C ASP A 126 52.43 5.85 29.55
N GLY A 127 51.82 6.92 30.07
CA GLY A 127 52.11 8.31 29.71
C GLY A 127 53.59 8.65 29.83
N VAL A 128 54.10 9.39 28.83
CA VAL A 128 55.51 9.78 28.71
C VAL A 128 56.02 10.30 30.05
N PRO A 129 57.11 9.74 30.63
CA PRO A 129 57.55 10.08 31.97
C PRO A 129 58.08 11.52 32.03
N PHE A 130 57.17 12.44 32.33
CA PHE A 130 57.47 13.86 32.45
C PHE A 130 58.35 14.04 33.69
N PHE A 131 59.57 14.54 33.49
CA PHE A 131 60.51 14.78 34.59
C PHE A 131 59.87 15.77 35.57
N GLY A 132 59.59 15.30 36.78
CA GLY A 132 59.03 16.12 37.86
C GLY A 132 60.04 17.19 38.28
N SER A 133 59.87 18.41 37.79
CA SER A 133 60.50 19.59 38.35
C SER A 133 59.99 19.78 39.79
N GLY A 134 60.91 19.75 40.75
CA GLY A 134 60.57 19.77 42.17
C GLY A 134 59.87 21.06 42.61
N SER A 135 58.92 20.94 43.53
CA SER A 135 58.38 22.07 44.28
C SER A 135 59.43 22.69 45.18
N PRO A 136 59.45 24.03 45.33
CA PRO A 136 59.74 24.66 46.60
C PRO A 136 58.46 24.68 47.46
N GLU A 137 58.59 24.25 48.71
CA GLU A 137 57.57 24.31 49.76
C GLU A 137 57.03 25.75 49.97
N ALA A 138 55.76 25.89 50.38
CA ALA A 138 55.22 27.12 50.95
C ALA A 138 54.57 26.81 52.32
N PRO A 139 54.77 27.62 53.38
CA PRO A 139 54.44 27.21 54.75
C PRO A 139 52.94 27.24 55.09
N PRO A 140 52.49 26.48 56.11
CA PRO A 140 51.09 26.46 56.53
C PRO A 140 50.72 27.62 57.47
N GLU A 141 49.57 28.24 57.25
CA GLU A 141 48.89 29.07 58.26
C GLU A 141 47.83 28.27 59.04
N PRO A 142 47.55 28.60 60.31
CA PRO A 142 46.87 27.69 61.23
C PRO A 142 45.35 27.65 61.10
N SER A 143 44.78 26.46 61.34
CA SER A 143 43.33 26.27 61.48
C SER A 143 42.77 27.01 62.70
N THR A 144 41.71 27.80 62.49
CA THR A 144 40.81 28.25 63.56
C THR A 144 39.46 27.54 63.39
N ALA A 145 39.01 26.84 64.42
CA ALA A 145 37.80 26.01 64.36
C ALA A 145 36.50 26.81 64.56
N THR A 146 35.34 26.27 64.10
CA THR A 146 34.04 26.38 64.79
C THR A 146 32.95 25.44 64.21
N ARG A 147 32.63 24.38 64.99
CA ARG A 147 31.26 23.92 65.37
C ARG A 147 30.21 23.46 64.30
N ALA A 148 30.12 22.13 64.16
CA ALA A 148 28.98 21.23 64.48
C ALA A 148 27.57 21.38 63.78
N PRO A 149 26.69 20.34 63.80
CA PRO A 149 25.65 20.14 62.77
C PRO A 149 24.16 20.19 63.22
N ALA A 150 23.28 20.22 62.19
CA ALA A 150 21.82 20.06 62.13
C ALA A 150 21.50 19.44 60.72
N ILE A 151 20.56 18.52 60.39
CA ILE A 151 19.41 17.79 60.99
C ILE A 151 18.25 18.67 61.54
N ALA A 152 16.96 18.45 61.26
CA ALA A 152 16.24 17.30 60.64
C ALA A 152 14.82 17.69 60.10
N VAL A 153 14.03 16.71 59.60
CA VAL A 153 12.54 16.70 59.36
C VAL A 153 11.97 17.75 58.35
N VAL A 154 10.74 17.69 57.78
CA VAL A 154 9.55 16.78 57.85
C VAL A 154 8.99 16.50 56.42
N THR A 155 8.13 15.47 56.31
CA THR A 155 7.24 15.14 55.17
C THR A 155 5.87 15.88 55.26
N PRO A 156 4.72 15.37 54.72
CA PRO A 156 4.19 15.66 53.38
C PRO A 156 2.77 16.30 53.38
N THR A 157 2.27 16.70 52.20
CA THR A 157 0.85 17.15 52.01
C THR A 157 0.20 16.51 50.78
N VAL A 158 -1.11 16.22 50.87
CA VAL A 158 -1.93 15.51 49.87
C VAL A 158 -3.17 16.34 49.47
N ALA A 159 -3.46 16.43 48.17
CA ALA A 159 -4.80 16.58 47.57
C ALA A 159 -4.68 16.22 46.08
N ALA A 160 -5.40 15.27 45.45
CA ALA A 160 -6.79 14.79 45.54
C ALA A 160 -7.81 15.68 44.82
N GLY A 161 -8.34 15.19 43.70
CA GLY A 161 -9.42 15.77 42.89
C GLY A 161 -10.24 14.64 42.22
N PRO A 162 -11.59 14.57 42.38
CA PRO A 162 -12.34 13.36 42.05
C PRO A 162 -13.22 13.42 40.78
N GLY A 163 -13.34 12.26 40.11
CA GLY A 163 -14.63 11.64 39.76
C GLY A 163 -15.54 12.23 38.66
N ALA A 164 -15.74 11.44 37.60
CA ALA A 164 -17.00 11.38 36.84
C ALA A 164 -17.17 9.98 36.19
N THR A 165 -18.39 9.46 36.11
CA THR A 165 -18.76 8.16 35.49
C THR A 165 -20.22 8.22 34.96
N PRO A 166 -20.69 7.26 34.13
CA PRO A 166 -21.76 7.50 33.14
C PRO A 166 -23.21 7.25 33.65
N PRO A 167 -24.23 7.45 32.80
CA PRO A 167 -24.83 6.34 32.00
C PRO A 167 -24.94 6.73 30.48
N ALA A 168 -25.64 6.06 29.55
CA ALA A 168 -26.65 4.98 29.59
C ALA A 168 -26.73 4.14 28.27
N THR A 169 -27.61 3.14 28.28
CA THR A 169 -28.17 2.32 27.16
C THR A 169 -29.66 2.04 27.53
N PRO A 170 -30.52 1.24 26.84
CA PRO A 170 -30.46 0.56 25.51
C PRO A 170 -31.75 0.68 24.63
N VAL A 171 -31.72 0.16 23.39
CA VAL A 171 -32.78 -0.60 22.66
C VAL A 171 -32.01 -1.56 21.71
N GLY A 172 -32.26 -2.87 21.50
CA GLY A 172 -33.47 -3.56 20.97
C GLY A 172 -33.53 -3.42 19.44
N VAL A 173 -33.82 -4.42 18.58
CA VAL A 173 -34.43 -5.76 18.70
C VAL A 173 -33.93 -6.67 17.53
N ALA A 174 -34.09 -8.01 17.62
CA ALA A 174 -33.83 -9.04 16.58
C ALA A 174 -35.09 -9.96 16.43
N PRO A 175 -35.17 -11.06 15.62
CA PRO A 175 -34.16 -11.76 14.79
C PRO A 175 -34.67 -12.33 13.43
N ALA A 176 -33.90 -13.27 12.84
CA ALA A 176 -34.29 -14.34 11.88
C ALA A 176 -34.62 -13.93 10.41
N ALA A 177 -34.51 -14.80 9.38
CA ALA A 177 -34.15 -16.23 9.31
C ALA A 177 -33.39 -16.61 7.99
N SER A 178 -32.79 -17.80 7.96
CA SER A 178 -32.35 -18.54 6.75
C SER A 178 -33.50 -19.50 6.28
N PRO A 179 -33.37 -20.43 5.29
CA PRO A 179 -32.19 -20.85 4.50
C PRO A 179 -32.47 -21.24 3.00
N SER A 180 -31.46 -21.89 2.40
CA SER A 180 -31.56 -23.02 1.46
C SER A 180 -31.20 -22.79 -0.01
N ALA A 181 -30.33 -23.68 -0.51
CA ALA A 181 -29.81 -23.72 -1.87
C ALA A 181 -30.69 -24.57 -2.82
N ALA A 182 -30.46 -24.41 -4.13
CA ALA A 182 -30.59 -25.46 -5.12
C ALA A 182 -29.62 -25.22 -6.30
N THR A 183 -29.07 -26.30 -6.85
CA THR A 183 -27.98 -26.33 -7.85
C THR A 183 -28.50 -26.25 -9.30
N ALA A 184 -27.56 -26.15 -10.26
CA ALA A 184 -27.64 -26.71 -11.64
C ALA A 184 -28.18 -25.79 -12.79
N THR A 185 -27.79 -25.90 -14.08
CA THR A 185 -26.64 -26.57 -14.76
C THR A 185 -26.58 -26.23 -16.28
N LEU A 186 -25.36 -26.03 -16.83
CA LEU A 186 -24.92 -26.15 -18.26
C LEU A 186 -25.54 -25.33 -19.44
N VAL A 187 -24.66 -24.55 -20.09
CA VAL A 187 -24.29 -24.52 -21.55
C VAL A 187 -25.24 -23.88 -22.60
N PRO A 188 -24.70 -23.28 -23.71
CA PRO A 188 -25.46 -22.39 -24.61
C PRO A 188 -25.54 -22.85 -26.08
N ALA A 189 -26.22 -22.07 -26.93
CA ALA A 189 -26.11 -22.14 -28.39
C ALA A 189 -26.22 -20.75 -29.05
N THR A 190 -25.39 -20.51 -30.08
CA THR A 190 -25.58 -19.46 -31.11
C THR A 190 -26.19 -20.10 -32.37
N PRO A 191 -26.83 -19.33 -33.27
CA PRO A 191 -26.08 -18.88 -34.45
C PRO A 191 -26.47 -17.50 -35.01
N THR A 192 -25.63 -16.98 -35.91
CA THR A 192 -25.88 -15.83 -36.79
C THR A 192 -26.44 -16.26 -38.16
N THR A 193 -27.30 -15.45 -38.80
CA THR A 193 -27.34 -15.40 -40.28
C THR A 193 -27.85 -14.08 -40.87
N THR A 194 -27.37 -13.79 -42.08
CA THR A 194 -27.59 -12.59 -42.91
C THR A 194 -28.92 -12.61 -43.67
N GLY A 195 -29.52 -11.44 -43.96
CA GLY A 195 -30.58 -11.32 -44.97
C GLY A 195 -31.08 -9.89 -45.23
N SER A 196 -31.01 -9.43 -46.49
CA SER A 196 -31.66 -8.21 -47.02
C SER A 196 -31.86 -8.42 -48.52
N PRO A 197 -32.99 -7.99 -49.11
CA PRO A 197 -32.99 -6.68 -49.78
C PRO A 197 -34.31 -5.88 -49.62
N ALA A 198 -34.35 -4.68 -50.19
CA ALA A 198 -35.45 -3.73 -50.09
C ALA A 198 -36.67 -4.06 -50.97
N SER A 199 -37.81 -3.45 -50.63
CA SER A 199 -38.98 -3.28 -51.52
C SER A 199 -39.66 -1.93 -51.26
N THR A 200 -40.31 -1.36 -52.28
CA THR A 200 -40.81 0.03 -52.29
C THR A 200 -42.32 0.12 -52.48
N ALA A 201 -42.88 1.22 -51.95
CA ALA A 201 -44.23 1.76 -52.21
C ALA A 201 -45.45 0.93 -51.80
N THR A 202 -46.26 1.48 -50.88
CA THR A 202 -47.56 2.10 -51.22
C THR A 202 -48.16 2.75 -49.96
N ALA A 203 -48.80 3.92 -50.08
CA ALA A 203 -49.46 4.58 -48.96
C ALA A 203 -50.84 3.95 -48.68
N ALA A 204 -51.12 3.66 -47.41
CA ALA A 204 -52.42 3.21 -46.93
C ALA A 204 -52.79 3.94 -45.62
N THR A 205 -54.10 4.16 -45.42
CA THR A 205 -54.67 5.01 -44.37
C THR A 205 -54.32 4.53 -42.95
N PRO A 206 -53.99 5.43 -41.99
CA PRO A 206 -53.73 5.05 -40.60
C PRO A 206 -55.02 4.59 -39.90
N THR A 207 -55.30 3.29 -39.98
CA THR A 207 -56.32 2.65 -39.15
C THR A 207 -55.77 2.55 -37.73
N ALA A 208 -56.44 3.13 -36.74
CA ALA A 208 -55.93 3.27 -35.38
C ALA A 208 -55.67 1.90 -34.72
N THR A 209 -54.39 1.54 -34.59
CA THR A 209 -53.96 0.42 -33.75
C THR A 209 -54.14 0.76 -32.27
N PRO A 210 -54.49 -0.22 -31.41
CA PRO A 210 -54.58 0.01 -29.97
C PRO A 210 -53.21 0.43 -29.42
N SER A 211 -53.21 1.31 -28.42
CA SER A 211 -52.01 1.89 -27.83
C SER A 211 -51.24 0.89 -26.97
N VAL A 212 -50.56 -0.07 -27.62
CA VAL A 212 -49.70 -1.08 -27.00
C VAL A 212 -48.61 -0.36 -26.20
N THR A 213 -48.71 -0.46 -24.87
CA THR A 213 -47.68 0.07 -23.97
C THR A 213 -46.50 -0.90 -23.99
N THR A 214 -45.36 -0.43 -24.49
CA THR A 214 -44.14 -1.22 -24.65
C THR A 214 -43.17 -1.01 -23.48
N ALA A 215 -42.28 -1.98 -23.26
CA ALA A 215 -41.32 -1.92 -22.18
C ALA A 215 -40.26 -0.84 -22.43
N PRO A 216 -40.02 0.11 -21.50
CA PRO A 216 -38.89 1.02 -21.59
C PRO A 216 -37.55 0.25 -21.53
N ALA A 217 -36.48 0.85 -22.05
CA ALA A 217 -35.14 0.30 -21.98
C ALA A 217 -34.45 0.68 -20.66
N LEU A 218 -34.28 -0.29 -19.78
CA LEU A 218 -33.71 -0.13 -18.44
C LEU A 218 -32.29 -0.69 -18.30
N ALA A 219 -31.88 -1.61 -19.18
CA ALA A 219 -30.59 -2.28 -19.09
C ALA A 219 -29.42 -1.28 -19.08
N GLY A 220 -28.49 -1.44 -18.13
CA GLY A 220 -27.39 -0.50 -17.88
C GLY A 220 -27.75 0.78 -17.12
N GLN A 221 -29.04 1.09 -16.89
CA GLN A 221 -29.45 2.20 -16.04
C GLN A 221 -29.25 1.86 -14.56
N LEU A 222 -29.10 2.89 -13.73
CA LEU A 222 -29.15 2.76 -12.28
C LEU A 222 -30.57 2.48 -11.80
N TRP A 223 -30.73 1.61 -10.80
CA TRP A 223 -32.02 1.17 -10.27
C TRP A 223 -32.94 2.34 -9.83
N PRO A 224 -32.49 3.39 -9.13
CA PRO A 224 -33.33 4.56 -8.84
C PRO A 224 -33.91 5.24 -10.09
N GLN A 225 -33.11 5.40 -11.15
CA GLN A 225 -33.51 6.01 -12.42
C GLN A 225 -34.44 5.10 -13.22
N ALA A 226 -34.21 3.77 -13.16
CA ALA A 226 -35.12 2.78 -13.73
C ALA A 226 -36.49 2.80 -13.03
N VAL A 227 -36.54 2.95 -11.71
CA VAL A 227 -37.78 3.07 -10.94
C VAL A 227 -38.55 4.34 -11.31
N GLU A 228 -37.89 5.49 -11.41
CA GLU A 228 -38.51 6.76 -11.82
C GLU A 228 -39.18 6.66 -13.20
N LEU A 229 -38.47 6.09 -14.19
CA LEU A 229 -39.00 5.87 -15.55
C LEU A 229 -40.21 4.91 -15.56
N LEU A 230 -40.20 3.88 -14.71
CA LEU A 230 -41.31 2.92 -14.61
C LEU A 230 -42.53 3.52 -13.90
N GLN A 231 -42.31 4.29 -12.84
CA GLN A 231 -43.37 5.02 -12.13
C GLN A 231 -44.04 6.04 -13.05
N ALA A 232 -43.27 6.83 -13.81
CA ALA A 232 -43.79 7.78 -14.79
C ALA A 232 -44.62 7.12 -15.91
N ALA A 233 -44.31 5.87 -16.27
CA ALA A 233 -45.05 5.08 -17.27
C ALA A 233 -46.26 4.31 -16.69
N GLY A 234 -46.46 4.32 -15.37
CA GLY A 234 -47.46 3.49 -14.70
C GLY A 234 -47.17 1.98 -14.83
N ILE A 235 -45.91 1.58 -14.63
CA ILE A 235 -45.42 0.21 -14.78
C ILE A 235 -44.90 -0.29 -13.42
N THR A 236 -45.36 -1.47 -13.00
CA THR A 236 -44.96 -2.12 -11.75
C THR A 236 -43.60 -2.81 -11.91
N ALA A 237 -42.64 -2.45 -11.05
CA ALA A 237 -41.29 -3.00 -11.06
C ALA A 237 -41.12 -4.13 -10.03
N VAL A 238 -40.80 -5.35 -10.46
CA VAL A 238 -40.42 -6.47 -9.59
C VAL A 238 -38.89 -6.58 -9.58
N ARG A 239 -38.26 -6.03 -8.54
CA ARG A 239 -36.79 -6.11 -8.34
C ARG A 239 -36.40 -7.56 -8.03
N ARG A 240 -35.41 -8.08 -8.77
CA ARG A 240 -34.62 -9.25 -8.39
C ARG A 240 -33.16 -8.83 -8.29
N GLU A 241 -32.40 -9.48 -7.44
CA GLU A 241 -30.97 -9.20 -7.25
C GLU A 241 -30.14 -10.34 -7.84
N GLN A 242 -29.03 -10.02 -8.49
CA GLN A 242 -28.07 -10.99 -9.00
C GLN A 242 -26.64 -10.45 -8.86
N VAL A 243 -25.70 -11.33 -8.54
CA VAL A 243 -24.26 -11.02 -8.50
C VAL A 243 -23.72 -10.87 -9.92
N SER A 244 -22.87 -9.87 -10.16
CA SER A 244 -22.16 -9.72 -11.44
C SER A 244 -20.84 -8.98 -11.28
N ASP A 245 -19.74 -9.67 -11.59
CA ASP A 245 -18.38 -9.09 -11.54
C ASP A 245 -18.10 -8.09 -12.67
N THR A 246 -18.98 -7.98 -13.68
CA THR A 246 -18.85 -7.08 -14.83
C THR A 246 -19.81 -5.89 -14.82
N ILE A 247 -20.93 -5.97 -14.09
CA ILE A 247 -21.94 -4.90 -14.02
C ILE A 247 -21.89 -4.25 -12.62
N PRO A 248 -21.58 -2.94 -12.51
CA PRO A 248 -21.55 -2.22 -11.23
C PRO A 248 -22.81 -2.40 -10.36
N GLN A 249 -22.65 -2.28 -9.04
CA GLN A 249 -23.76 -2.37 -8.09
C GLN A 249 -24.86 -1.34 -8.40
N GLU A 250 -26.12 -1.73 -8.16
CA GLU A 250 -27.34 -0.98 -8.47
C GLU A 250 -27.59 -0.68 -9.96
N GLN A 251 -26.82 -1.23 -10.91
CA GLN A 251 -27.19 -1.19 -12.33
C GLN A 251 -28.09 -2.37 -12.73
N VAL A 252 -29.00 -2.15 -13.66
CA VAL A 252 -29.87 -3.19 -14.23
C VAL A 252 -29.08 -4.09 -15.18
N ILE A 253 -28.96 -5.37 -14.83
CA ILE A 253 -28.38 -6.44 -15.66
C ILE A 253 -29.33 -6.79 -16.80
N SER A 254 -30.61 -6.99 -16.49
CA SER A 254 -31.62 -7.42 -17.47
C SER A 254 -33.04 -7.07 -17.01
N GLN A 255 -33.99 -7.18 -17.94
CA GLN A 255 -35.41 -6.95 -17.70
C GLN A 255 -36.25 -8.01 -18.44
N THR A 256 -37.47 -8.26 -17.96
CA THR A 256 -38.45 -9.16 -18.59
C THR A 256 -39.86 -8.59 -18.37
N PRO A 257 -40.60 -8.21 -19.43
CA PRO A 257 -40.24 -8.27 -20.85
C PRO A 257 -39.02 -7.40 -21.26
N ALA A 258 -38.35 -7.81 -22.35
CA ALA A 258 -37.25 -7.07 -22.95
C ALA A 258 -37.73 -5.71 -23.50
N ALA A 259 -36.81 -4.74 -23.65
CA ALA A 259 -37.13 -3.41 -24.16
C ALA A 259 -37.90 -3.45 -25.50
N GLY A 260 -38.92 -2.62 -25.65
CA GLY A 260 -39.79 -2.57 -26.83
C GLY A 260 -40.86 -3.66 -26.91
N GLN A 261 -40.82 -4.72 -26.08
CA GLN A 261 -41.87 -5.75 -26.06
C GLN A 261 -43.19 -5.20 -25.47
N PRO A 262 -44.36 -5.71 -25.89
CA PRO A 262 -45.65 -5.36 -25.30
C PRO A 262 -45.72 -5.80 -23.83
N LEU A 263 -46.31 -4.96 -22.97
CA LEU A 263 -46.67 -5.35 -21.60
C LEU A 263 -48.03 -6.06 -21.56
N GLY A 264 -48.17 -7.01 -20.64
CA GLY A 264 -49.48 -7.56 -20.25
C GLY A 264 -50.35 -6.52 -19.52
N PRO A 265 -51.63 -6.84 -19.27
CA PRO A 265 -52.59 -5.91 -18.68
C PRO A 265 -52.13 -5.36 -17.32
N ASP A 266 -51.47 -6.20 -16.50
CA ASP A 266 -50.97 -5.86 -15.16
C ASP A 266 -49.70 -4.98 -15.16
N ARG A 267 -49.27 -4.53 -16.35
CA ARG A 267 -48.10 -3.67 -16.60
C ARG A 267 -46.89 -3.96 -15.70
N THR A 268 -46.51 -5.24 -15.56
CA THR A 268 -45.44 -5.65 -14.64
C THR A 268 -44.17 -6.03 -15.41
N ILE A 269 -43.02 -5.50 -14.98
CA ILE A 269 -41.69 -5.85 -15.49
C ILE A 269 -40.85 -6.41 -14.33
N THR A 270 -40.28 -7.60 -14.51
CA THR A 270 -39.21 -8.09 -13.64
C THR A 270 -37.89 -7.46 -14.06
N VAL A 271 -37.17 -6.86 -13.12
CA VAL A 271 -35.90 -6.16 -13.35
C VAL A 271 -34.82 -6.80 -12.49
N VAL A 272 -33.77 -7.30 -13.12
CA VAL A 272 -32.63 -7.91 -12.43
C VAL A 272 -31.56 -6.83 -12.21
N VAL A 273 -31.30 -6.50 -10.96
CA VAL A 273 -30.33 -5.49 -10.52
C VAL A 273 -29.06 -6.17 -10.05
N SER A 274 -27.91 -5.59 -10.39
CA SER A 274 -26.60 -6.06 -9.98
C SER A 274 -26.33 -5.74 -8.52
N LEU A 275 -25.89 -6.74 -7.76
CA LEU A 275 -25.21 -6.57 -6.47
C LEU A 275 -23.74 -6.15 -6.63
N GLY A 276 -23.26 -6.01 -7.87
CA GLY A 276 -21.86 -5.84 -8.21
C GLY A 276 -21.08 -7.15 -8.05
N ARG A 277 -19.75 -7.01 -8.01
CA ARG A 277 -18.83 -8.11 -7.70
C ARG A 277 -19.09 -8.64 -6.30
N GLN A 278 -19.10 -9.95 -6.10
CA GLN A 278 -19.06 -10.48 -4.74
C GLN A 278 -17.65 -10.35 -4.19
N GLY A 279 -17.49 -9.45 -3.21
CA GLY A 279 -16.26 -9.34 -2.45
C GLY A 279 -16.10 -10.55 -1.52
N ILE A 280 -14.88 -11.08 -1.46
CA ILE A 280 -14.44 -12.00 -0.43
C ILE A 280 -14.04 -11.17 0.79
N SER A 281 -14.61 -11.47 1.95
CA SER A 281 -14.20 -10.83 3.21
C SER A 281 -12.78 -11.26 3.57
N VAL A 282 -11.89 -10.30 3.86
CA VAL A 282 -10.60 -10.61 4.49
C VAL A 282 -10.86 -11.31 5.84
N PRO A 283 -10.30 -12.51 6.08
CA PRO A 283 -10.46 -13.20 7.35
C PRO A 283 -9.71 -12.46 8.46
N ASP A 284 -10.25 -12.49 9.68
CA ASP A 284 -9.48 -12.02 10.84
C ASP A 284 -8.37 -13.02 11.17
N VAL A 285 -7.13 -12.57 11.02
CA VAL A 285 -5.91 -13.30 11.31
C VAL A 285 -5.03 -12.57 12.33
N VAL A 286 -5.52 -11.48 12.93
CA VAL A 286 -4.78 -10.72 13.95
C VAL A 286 -4.54 -11.61 15.17
N GLY A 287 -3.34 -11.53 15.75
CA GLY A 287 -2.92 -12.40 16.84
C GLY A 287 -2.52 -13.82 16.43
N ARG A 288 -2.77 -14.27 15.19
CA ARG A 288 -2.32 -15.58 14.68
C ARG A 288 -0.84 -15.55 14.28
N PRO A 289 -0.10 -16.66 14.37
CA PRO A 289 1.24 -16.79 13.76
C PRO A 289 1.20 -16.47 12.26
N GLU A 290 2.26 -15.86 11.70
CA GLU A 290 2.27 -15.47 10.28
C GLU A 290 1.88 -16.63 9.36
N ALA A 291 2.48 -17.82 9.53
CA ALA A 291 2.22 -18.98 8.69
C ALA A 291 0.74 -19.40 8.68
N GLU A 292 0.09 -19.39 9.85
CA GLU A 292 -1.35 -19.70 9.97
C GLU A 292 -2.20 -18.62 9.28
N GLY A 293 -1.89 -17.34 9.52
CA GLY A 293 -2.58 -16.22 8.90
C GLY A 293 -2.48 -16.25 7.36
N ARG A 294 -1.32 -16.59 6.81
CA ARG A 294 -1.12 -16.78 5.37
C ARG A 294 -1.99 -17.92 4.82
N THR A 295 -2.06 -19.04 5.52
CA THR A 295 -2.92 -20.17 5.13
C THR A 295 -4.40 -19.80 5.17
N LEU A 296 -4.86 -19.07 6.19
CA LEU A 296 -6.25 -18.62 6.29
C LEU A 296 -6.63 -17.64 5.16
N ILE A 297 -5.73 -16.71 4.81
CA ILE A 297 -5.91 -15.80 3.66
C ILE A 297 -6.03 -16.61 2.35
N THR A 298 -5.15 -17.61 2.12
CA THR A 298 -5.23 -18.48 0.94
C THR A 298 -6.52 -19.31 0.91
N GLN A 299 -6.95 -19.86 2.05
CA GLN A 299 -8.19 -20.64 2.17
C GLN A 299 -9.44 -19.79 1.90
N ALA A 300 -9.42 -18.49 2.23
CA ALA A 300 -10.48 -17.56 1.87
C ALA A 300 -10.57 -17.26 0.36
N GLY A 301 -9.57 -17.64 -0.45
CA GLY A 301 -9.49 -17.29 -1.88
C GLY A 301 -8.80 -15.95 -2.15
N LEU A 302 -7.99 -15.48 -1.20
CA LEU A 302 -7.19 -14.26 -1.29
C LEU A 302 -5.69 -14.61 -1.37
N THR A 303 -4.86 -13.68 -1.85
CA THR A 303 -3.42 -13.90 -2.02
C THR A 303 -2.65 -13.30 -0.85
N PRO A 304 -1.94 -14.08 -0.01
CA PRO A 304 -1.09 -13.50 1.04
C PRO A 304 0.15 -12.84 0.42
N GLY A 305 0.39 -11.57 0.75
CA GLY A 305 1.50 -10.77 0.22
C GLY A 305 2.86 -11.45 0.38
N ARG A 306 3.71 -11.38 -0.65
CA ARG A 306 4.98 -12.14 -0.72
C ARG A 306 5.91 -11.93 0.47
N PHE A 307 5.85 -10.76 1.10
CA PHE A 307 6.61 -10.40 2.29
C PHE A 307 5.65 -9.90 3.38
N ALA A 308 5.94 -10.23 4.64
CA ALA A 308 5.36 -9.56 5.78
C ALA A 308 6.16 -8.29 6.14
N ASN A 309 5.48 -7.29 6.69
CA ASN A 309 6.10 -6.10 7.27
C ASN A 309 6.41 -6.39 8.75
N PHE A 310 7.67 -6.66 9.08
CA PHE A 310 8.09 -6.98 10.45
C PHE A 310 8.28 -5.69 11.28
N GLN A 311 7.50 -5.57 12.34
CA GLN A 311 7.41 -4.36 13.17
C GLN A 311 7.75 -4.65 14.64
N GLY A 312 8.49 -3.74 15.27
CA GLY A 312 8.91 -3.79 16.67
C GLY A 312 8.59 -2.50 17.42
N ARG A 313 9.29 -2.28 18.54
CA ARG A 313 9.03 -1.17 19.49
C ARG A 313 9.34 0.22 18.93
N SER A 314 10.05 0.31 17.81
CA SER A 314 10.27 1.55 17.05
C SER A 314 9.03 1.97 16.24
N ASP A 315 8.18 1.01 15.88
CA ASP A 315 7.19 1.18 14.81
C ASP A 315 5.75 1.14 15.34
N VAL A 316 5.52 0.49 16.48
CA VAL A 316 4.20 0.28 17.09
C VAL A 316 4.26 0.52 18.60
N PRO A 317 3.27 1.20 19.21
CA PRO A 317 3.24 1.41 20.66
C PRO A 317 3.31 0.10 21.46
N ASP A 318 4.09 0.14 22.54
CA ASP A 318 4.41 -1.01 23.41
C ASP A 318 3.16 -1.74 23.95
N ALA A 319 2.03 -1.04 24.09
CA ALA A 319 0.74 -1.62 24.48
C ALA A 319 0.17 -2.61 23.45
N VAL A 320 0.35 -2.34 22.15
CA VAL A 320 -0.10 -3.21 21.04
C VAL A 320 0.82 -4.42 20.92
N LEU A 321 2.13 -4.21 21.05
CA LEU A 321 3.10 -5.31 21.03
C LEU A 321 2.87 -6.28 22.18
N ARG A 322 2.44 -5.81 23.36
CA ARG A 322 2.07 -6.67 24.50
C ARG A 322 0.78 -7.48 24.30
N SER A 323 -0.11 -7.13 23.36
CA SER A 323 -1.34 -7.88 23.12
C SER A 323 -1.22 -8.99 22.05
N VAL A 324 -0.12 -9.01 21.29
CA VAL A 324 0.11 -9.95 20.18
C VAL A 324 1.42 -10.72 20.39
N CYS A 325 1.46 -12.01 20.08
CA CYS A 325 2.65 -12.84 20.23
C CYS A 325 3.78 -12.46 19.24
N VAL A 326 5.04 -12.73 19.59
CA VAL A 326 6.18 -12.56 18.67
C VAL A 326 6.03 -13.56 17.51
N GLY A 327 6.24 -13.10 16.27
CA GLY A 327 5.96 -13.87 15.06
C GLY A 327 4.47 -13.93 14.66
N CYS A 328 3.60 -13.20 15.37
CA CYS A 328 2.17 -13.15 15.10
C CYS A 328 1.74 -11.84 14.42
N VAL A 329 0.63 -11.89 13.69
CA VAL A 329 0.11 -10.80 12.86
C VAL A 329 -0.43 -9.68 13.75
N LEU A 330 0.09 -8.46 13.56
CA LEU A 330 -0.36 -7.23 14.22
C LEU A 330 -1.55 -6.60 13.50
N SER A 331 -1.55 -6.64 12.16
CA SER A 331 -2.63 -6.11 11.32
C SER A 331 -2.53 -6.65 9.90
N THR A 332 -3.61 -6.49 9.12
CA THR A 332 -3.63 -6.74 7.68
C THR A 332 -3.97 -5.47 6.90
N SER A 333 -3.48 -5.38 5.66
CA SER A 333 -3.90 -4.39 4.69
C SER A 333 -4.18 -5.09 3.35
N PRO A 334 -5.44 -5.16 2.88
CA PRO A 334 -6.65 -4.62 3.49
C PRO A 334 -7.02 -5.24 4.86
N GLY A 335 -7.78 -4.49 5.66
CA GLY A 335 -8.15 -4.89 7.03
C GLY A 335 -9.14 -6.06 7.07
N ALA A 336 -9.15 -6.79 8.19
CA ALA A 336 -10.12 -7.85 8.46
C ALA A 336 -11.58 -7.36 8.29
N GLY A 337 -12.45 -8.21 7.75
CA GLY A 337 -13.85 -7.87 7.44
C GLY A 337 -14.05 -6.98 6.21
N SER A 338 -12.98 -6.48 5.56
CA SER A 338 -13.12 -5.71 4.31
C SER A 338 -13.42 -6.61 3.12
N GLN A 339 -14.30 -6.16 2.23
CA GLN A 339 -14.72 -6.89 1.03
C GLN A 339 -13.72 -6.65 -0.12
N GLN A 340 -13.10 -7.73 -0.61
CA GLN A 340 -12.01 -7.68 -1.58
C GLN A 340 -12.24 -8.53 -2.85
N PRO A 341 -11.59 -8.21 -3.98
CA PRO A 341 -11.57 -9.09 -5.14
C PRO A 341 -11.11 -10.52 -4.81
N GLN A 342 -11.65 -11.53 -5.49
CA GLN A 342 -11.02 -12.85 -5.53
C GLN A 342 -9.56 -12.72 -6.01
N GLY A 343 -8.65 -13.40 -5.32
CA GLY A 343 -7.21 -13.31 -5.58
C GLY A 343 -6.53 -12.00 -5.15
N ALA A 344 -7.25 -11.04 -4.52
CA ALA A 344 -6.64 -9.80 -4.05
C ALA A 344 -5.50 -10.04 -3.05
N THR A 345 -4.47 -9.19 -3.12
CA THR A 345 -3.31 -9.29 -2.23
C THR A 345 -3.59 -8.69 -0.86
N VAL A 346 -3.49 -9.50 0.18
CA VAL A 346 -3.55 -9.07 1.58
C VAL A 346 -2.13 -9.05 2.15
N PHE A 347 -1.63 -7.87 2.48
CA PHE A 347 -0.34 -7.69 3.15
C PHE A 347 -0.51 -7.86 4.67
N LEU A 348 0.48 -8.46 5.33
CA LEU A 348 0.49 -8.74 6.76
C LEU A 348 1.57 -7.88 7.44
N ALA A 349 1.23 -7.23 8.55
CA ALA A 349 2.21 -6.72 9.51
C ALA A 349 2.40 -7.75 10.62
N VAL A 350 3.64 -8.04 11.02
CA VAL A 350 3.98 -9.13 11.95
C VAL A 350 4.88 -8.61 13.07
N ARG A 351 4.62 -9.01 14.32
CA ARG A 351 5.44 -8.62 15.48
C ARG A 351 6.83 -9.26 15.41
N LYS A 352 7.86 -8.42 15.45
CA LYS A 352 9.28 -8.81 15.39
C LYS A 352 9.89 -9.07 16.78
N GLU A 353 9.57 -8.24 17.77
CA GLU A 353 10.00 -8.35 19.19
C GLU A 353 9.04 -7.65 20.19
#